data_AF-A0A832HZD3-F1
#
_entry.id   AF-A0A832HZD3-F1
#
_cell.length_a   1.000
_cell.length_b   1.000
_cell.length_c   1.000
_cell.angle_alpha   90.00
_cell.angle_beta   90.00
_cell.angle_gamma   90.00
#
_symmetry.space_group_name_H-M   'P 1'
#
loop_
_entity.id
_entity.type
_entity.pdbx_description
1 polymer ?
#
loop_
_entity_poly.entity_id
_entity_poly.type
_entity_poly.pdbx_seq_one_letter_code
_entity_poly.pdbx_strand_id
1 'polypeptide(L)' 'SLAASLGLFGAYQLAKPAALNGCQFLAASVLKEPFAPCNGFLEVPQGPGLGVEVDEELLPEGPHFMLEAAA' A
#
# COMPACT_ATOMS: atom_id res chain seq x y z
N SER A 1 0.88 4.61 -0.80
CA SER A 1 -0.32 5.15 -1.48
C SER A 1 -1.50 4.18 -1.43
N LEU A 2 -1.35 2.92 -1.88
CA LEU A 2 -2.47 1.97 -2.02
C LEU A 2 -3.36 1.80 -0.77
N ALA A 3 -2.80 1.49 0.41
CA ALA A 3 -3.58 1.30 1.65
C ALA A 3 -4.41 2.54 2.01
N ALA A 4 -3.82 3.74 1.89
CA ALA A 4 -4.53 5.01 2.12
C ALA A 4 -5.68 5.20 1.13
N SER A 5 -5.46 4.91 -0.16
CA SER A 5 -6.51 5.00 -1.19
C SER A 5 -7.65 4.00 -0.93
N LEU A 6 -7.35 2.78 -0.50
CA LEU A 6 -8.37 1.78 -0.11
C LEU A 6 -9.21 2.28 1.06
N GLY A 7 -8.59 2.84 2.09
CA GLY A 7 -9.30 3.44 3.23
C GLY A 7 -10.23 4.57 2.80
N LEU A 8 -9.73 5.52 1.99
CA LEU A 8 -10.52 6.65 1.50
C LEU A 8 -11.67 6.20 0.59
N PHE A 9 -11.38 5.39 -0.43
CA PHE A 9 -12.37 5.01 -1.43
C PHE A 9 -13.39 4.01 -0.88
N GLY A 10 -12.96 3.12 0.03
CA GLY A 10 -13.85 2.24 0.78
C GLY A 10 -14.83 3.02 1.65
N ALA A 11 -14.37 4.06 2.34
CA ALA A 11 -15.23 4.92 3.15
C ALA A 11 -16.29 5.68 2.33
N TYR A 12 -15.96 6.06 1.08
CA TYR A 12 -16.87 6.78 0.17
C TYR A 12 -17.73 5.88 -0.72
N GLN A 13 -17.58 4.55 -0.64
CA GLN A 13 -18.35 3.57 -1.42
C GLN A 13 -18.47 3.94 -2.90
N LEU A 14 -17.34 4.01 -3.60
CA LEU A 14 -17.29 4.46 -5.00
C LEU A 14 -18.31 3.72 -5.89
N ALA A 15 -19.07 4.50 -6.66
CA ALA A 15 -20.05 3.97 -7.61
C ALA A 15 -19.42 3.31 -8.86
N LYS A 16 -18.13 3.54 -9.09
CA LYS A 16 -17.37 2.97 -10.21
C LYS A 16 -16.06 2.37 -9.70
N PRO A 17 -15.54 1.32 -10.35
CA PRO A 17 -14.23 0.76 -10.01
C PRO A 17 -13.12 1.82 -10.11
N ALA A 18 -12.14 1.73 -9.21
CA ALA A 18 -10.92 2.51 -9.25
C ALA A 18 -9.74 1.60 -9.61
N ALA A 19 -8.75 2.15 -10.32
CA ALA A 19 -7.52 1.44 -10.66
C ALA A 19 -6.56 1.34 -9.45
N LEU A 20 -6.99 0.59 -8.43
CA LEU A 20 -6.23 0.32 -7.19
C LEU A 20 -5.39 -0.97 -7.30
N ASN A 21 -4.78 -1.19 -8.45
CA ASN A 21 -4.11 -2.44 -8.81
C ASN A 21 -2.58 -2.38 -8.73
N GLY A 22 -2.01 -1.35 -8.10
CA GLY A 22 -0.55 -1.16 -8.04
C GLY A 22 0.21 -2.39 -7.54
N CYS A 23 -0.34 -3.13 -6.57
CA CYS A 23 0.28 -4.35 -6.04
C CYS A 23 0.46 -5.47 -7.08
N GLN A 24 -0.37 -5.53 -8.14
CA GLN A 24 -0.27 -6.55 -9.19
C GLN A 24 0.95 -6.39 -10.09
N PHE A 25 1.58 -5.21 -10.09
CA PHE A 25 2.74 -4.90 -10.92
C PHE A 25 4.07 -4.93 -10.16
N LEU A 26 4.02 -5.14 -8.84
CA LEU A 26 5.22 -5.22 -8.02
C LEU A 26 5.72 -6.66 -7.97
N ALA A 27 7.04 -6.85 -8.10
CA ALA A 27 7.65 -8.18 -7.96
C ALA A 27 7.63 -8.69 -6.51
N ALA A 28 7.58 -7.79 -5.53
CA ALA A 28 7.53 -8.10 -4.11
C ALA A 28 6.80 -6.97 -3.34
N SER A 29 6.34 -7.31 -2.14
CA SER A 29 5.74 -6.37 -1.18
C SER A 29 6.68 -6.20 0.01
N VAL A 30 6.71 -5.00 0.59
CA VAL A 30 7.38 -4.71 1.87
C VAL A 30 6.42 -4.79 3.06
N LEU A 31 5.17 -5.19 2.84
CA LEU A 31 4.20 -5.43 3.91
C LEU A 31 4.34 -6.86 4.43
N LYS A 32 4.19 -7.04 5.75
CA LYS A 32 4.14 -8.38 6.37
C LYS A 32 3.04 -9.25 5.76
N GLU A 33 1.89 -8.64 5.49
CA GLU A 33 0.77 -9.26 4.80
C GLU A 33 0.54 -8.51 3.47
N PRO A 34 0.99 -9.06 2.33
CA PRO A 34 0.76 -8.46 1.04
C PRO A 34 -0.72 -8.41 0.68
N PHE A 35 -1.12 -7.35 -0.03
CA PHE A 35 -2.44 -7.28 -0.62
C PHE A 35 -2.67 -8.43 -1.61
N ALA A 36 -3.80 -9.13 -1.46
CA ALA A 36 -4.21 -10.21 -2.34
C ALA A 36 -5.48 -9.84 -3.12
N PRO A 37 -5.36 -9.33 -4.36
CA PRO A 37 -6.51 -9.10 -5.22
C PRO A 37 -7.28 -10.40 -5.46
N CYS A 38 -8.60 -10.37 -5.28
CA CYS A 38 -9.46 -11.53 -5.48
C CYS A 38 -10.70 -11.12 -6.27
N ASN A 39 -10.94 -11.77 -7.41
CA ASN A 39 -12.11 -11.53 -8.28
C ASN A 39 -12.35 -10.06 -8.66
N GLY A 40 -11.27 -9.29 -8.85
CA GLY A 40 -11.36 -7.86 -9.18
C GLY A 40 -11.56 -6.92 -7.98
N PHE A 41 -11.48 -7.45 -6.76
CA PHE A 41 -11.62 -6.69 -5.52
C PHE A 41 -10.34 -6.73 -4.69
N LEU A 42 -10.19 -5.72 -3.85
CA LEU A 42 -9.25 -5.68 -2.75
C LEU A 42 -10.02 -5.38 -1.47
N GLU A 43 -9.67 -6.06 -0.39
CA GLU A 43 -10.22 -5.76 0.92
C GLU A 43 -9.65 -4.43 1.45
N VAL A 44 -10.50 -3.68 2.16
CA VAL A 44 -10.06 -2.46 2.84
C VAL A 44 -9.37 -2.87 4.14
N PRO A 45 -8.09 -2.51 4.37
CA PRO A 45 -7.38 -2.83 5.60
C PRO A 45 -8.13 -2.31 6.83
N GLN A 46 -8.14 -3.12 7.88
CA GLN A 46 -8.79 -2.79 9.15
C GLN A 46 -7.74 -2.43 10.20
N GLY A 47 -8.16 -1.73 11.25
CA GLY A 47 -7.29 -1.32 12.35
C GLY A 47 -6.81 0.14 12.26
N PRO A 48 -5.96 0.57 13.21
CA PRO A 48 -5.54 1.96 13.30
C PRO A 48 -4.63 2.39 12.14
N GLY A 49 -4.67 3.68 11.81
CA GLY A 49 -3.82 4.26 10.77
C GLY A 49 -4.17 3.74 9.38
N LEU A 50 -3.18 3.16 8.69
CA LEU A 50 -3.35 2.59 7.34
C LEU A 50 -3.82 1.12 7.35
N GLY A 51 -3.95 0.50 8.53
CA GLY A 51 -4.38 -0.91 8.67
C GLY A 51 -3.40 -1.95 8.11
N VAL A 52 -2.13 -1.58 7.89
CA VAL A 52 -1.09 -2.48 7.36
C VAL A 52 0.20 -2.35 8.18
N GLU A 53 0.98 -3.42 8.21
CA GLU A 53 2.30 -3.46 8.85
C GLU A 53 3.40 -3.65 7.81
N VAL A 54 4.49 -2.89 7.96
CA VAL A 54 5.70 -3.04 7.15
C VAL A 54 6.55 -4.17 7.74
N ASP A 55 7.11 -4.98 6.87
CA ASP A 55 8.19 -5.91 7.20
C ASP A 55 9.52 -5.18 7.04
N GLU A 56 10.10 -4.76 8.17
CA GLU A 56 11.33 -3.99 8.18
C GLU A 56 12.55 -4.81 7.76
N GLU A 57 12.49 -6.15 7.82
CA GLU A 57 13.59 -7.02 7.38
C GLU A 57 13.74 -7.02 5.86
N LEU A 58 12.69 -6.65 5.12
CA LEU A 58 12.71 -6.52 3.66
C LEU A 58 13.23 -5.15 3.19
N LEU A 59 13.44 -4.21 4.12
CA LEU A 59 13.97 -2.91 3.78
C LEU A 59 15.49 -3.00 3.57
N PRO A 60 16.03 -2.37 2.53
CA PRO A 60 17.48 -2.30 2.35
C PRO A 60 18.15 -1.60 3.54
N GLU A 61 19.33 -2.07 3.93
CA GLU A 61 20.10 -1.44 5.01
C GLU A 61 20.63 -0.06 4.60
N GLY A 62 20.48 0.92 5.51
CA GLY A 62 21.05 2.25 5.39
C GLY A 62 20.02 3.36 5.10
N PRO A 63 20.45 4.63 5.23
CA PRO A 63 19.56 5.75 4.98
C PRO A 63 19.23 5.86 3.48
N HIS A 64 18.05 5.40 3.09
CA HIS A 64 17.42 5.80 1.82
C HIS A 64 16.82 7.22 1.94
N PHE A 65 17.61 8.17 2.47
CA PHE A 65 17.29 9.58 2.33
C PHE A 65 17.99 10.06 1.06
N MET A 66 17.24 10.22 -0.03
CA MET A 66 17.63 11.17 -1.08
C MET A 66 17.46 12.58 -0.48
N LEU A 67 18.36 12.96 0.42
CA LEU A 67 18.61 14.36 0.72
C LEU A 67 19.54 14.86 -0.38
N GLU A 68 18.97 15.43 -1.44
CA GLU A 68 19.73 16.42 -2.18
C GLU A 68 19.98 17.59 -1.22
N ALA A 69 21.19 17.62 -0.67
CA ALA A 69 21.72 18.82 -0.04
C ALA A 69 21.91 19.86 -1.13
N ALA A 70 20.90 20.70 -1.34
CA ALA A 70 21.05 21.95 -2.05
C ALA A 70 21.70 22.98 -1.10
N ALA A 71 22.99 23.20 -1.35
CA ALA A 71 23.83 24.39 -1.12
C ALA A 71 23.60 25.24 0.14
#